data_AF-Q1MIJ7-F1
#
_entry.id   AF-Q1MIJ7-F1
#
_cell.length_a   1.000
_cell.length_b   1.000
_cell.length_c   1.000
_cell.angle_alpha   90.00
_cell.angle_beta   90.00
_cell.angle_gamma   90.00
#
_symmetry.space_group_name_H-M   'P 1'
#
loop_
_entity.id
_entity.type
_entity.pdbx_description
1 polymer ?
#
loop_
_entity_poly.entity_id
_entity_poly.type
_entity_poly.pdbx_seq_one_letter_code
_entity_poly.pdbx_strand_id
1 'polypeptide(L)'
;MLHSLNRFRFKECRSATPTGTRMLQIFLQGFAVYFIIWWMTLFAVLPIGLRTQADDNDVVLGTVPSAPTRFRAAFVFSLTTLISALVYGLWYLCDTYFGWGFDALPQLGPSFY
;
A
#
# COMPACT_ATOMS: atom_id res chain seq x y z
N MET A 1 46.72 13.00 28.32
CA MET A 1 45.88 11.93 28.91
C MET A 1 44.38 12.23 28.80
N LEU A 2 43.88 13.43 29.13
CA LEU A 2 42.45 13.80 29.01
C LEU A 2 41.83 13.70 27.60
N HIS A 3 42.61 13.97 26.54
CA HIS A 3 42.11 13.90 25.15
C HIS A 3 41.70 12.49 24.70
N SER A 4 42.29 11.45 25.32
CA SER A 4 41.94 10.06 25.05
C SER A 4 40.56 9.71 25.62
N LEU A 5 40.28 10.15 26.85
CA LEU A 5 39.05 9.82 27.57
C LEU A 5 37.78 10.40 26.92
N ASN A 6 37.85 11.62 26.37
CA ASN A 6 36.72 12.21 25.64
C ASN A 6 36.39 11.42 24.36
N ARG A 7 37.40 10.85 23.69
CA ARG A 7 37.21 10.07 22.46
C ARG A 7 36.58 8.70 22.72
N PHE A 8 36.91 8.08 23.85
CA PHE A 8 36.27 6.83 24.29
C PHE A 8 34.82 7.08 24.70
N ARG A 9 34.56 8.11 25.52
CA ARG A 9 33.20 8.44 25.97
C ARG A 9 32.24 8.79 24.81
N PHE A 10 32.78 9.36 23.72
CA PHE A 10 32.00 9.69 22.53
C PHE A 10 31.71 8.48 21.62
N LYS A 11 32.56 7.44 21.65
CA LYS A 11 32.30 6.20 20.91
C LYS A 11 31.20 5.36 21.56
N GLU A 12 31.18 5.26 22.89
CA GLU A 12 30.14 4.55 23.64
C GLU A 12 28.72 5.16 23.43
N CYS A 13 28.60 6.48 23.37
CA CYS A 13 27.29 7.13 23.18
C CYS A 13 26.72 7.03 21.75
N ARG A 14 27.50 6.61 20.76
CA ARG A 14 27.10 6.64 19.34
C ARG A 14 26.52 5.30 18.83
N SER A 15 26.69 4.20 19.56
CA SER A 15 26.23 2.86 19.16
C SER A 15 24.80 2.52 19.60
N ALA A 16 24.14 3.41 20.36
CA ALA A 16 22.73 3.26 20.70
C ALA A 16 21.83 3.72 19.55
N THR A 17 21.97 3.11 18.37
CA THR A 17 20.88 3.13 17.40
C THR A 17 19.73 2.32 18.00
N PRO A 18 18.55 2.90 18.23
CA PRO A 18 17.43 2.15 18.77
C PRO A 18 16.99 1.10 17.74
N THR A 19 17.47 -0.14 17.87
CA THR A 19 17.16 -1.26 16.97
C THR A 19 15.65 -1.48 16.80
N GLY A 20 14.85 -1.04 17.78
CA GLY A 20 13.39 -1.06 17.70
C GLY A 20 12.80 -0.27 16.53
N THR A 21 13.48 0.77 16.02
CA THR A 21 12.96 1.57 14.89
C THR A 21 13.08 0.85 13.55
N ARG A 22 14.05 -0.06 13.38
CA ARG A 22 14.24 -0.80 12.11
C ARG A 22 13.07 -1.74 11.80
N MET A 23 12.59 -2.48 12.81
CA MET A 23 11.43 -3.36 12.62
C MET A 23 10.19 -2.55 12.26
N LEU A 24 9.93 -1.49 13.03
CA LEU A 24 8.81 -0.59 12.78
C LEU A 24 8.88 0.04 11.37
N GLN A 25 10.06 0.49 10.93
CA GLN A 25 10.24 1.05 9.60
C GLN A 25 9.90 0.07 8.48
N ILE A 26 10.25 -1.21 8.61
CA ILE A 26 9.94 -2.23 7.59
C ILE A 26 8.43 -2.48 7.54
N PHE A 27 7.78 -2.63 8.70
CA PHE A 27 6.34 -2.82 8.77
C PHE A 27 5.57 -1.61 8.21
N LEU A 28 6.00 -0.39 8.56
CA LEU A 28 5.37 0.84 8.07
C LEU A 28 5.51 1.00 6.55
N GLN A 29 6.67 0.66 5.98
CA GLN A 29 6.88 0.72 4.53
C GLN A 29 5.98 -0.26 3.78
N GLY A 30 5.93 -1.53 4.20
CA GLY A 30 5.05 -2.52 3.58
C GLY A 30 3.57 -2.15 3.72
N PHE A 31 3.17 -1.68 4.91
CA PHE A 31 1.80 -1.22 5.14
C PHE A 31 1.45 0.00 4.28
N ALA A 32 2.35 0.97 4.15
CA ALA A 32 2.12 2.17 3.35
C ALA A 32 1.86 1.84 1.87
N VAL A 33 2.65 0.95 1.28
CA VAL A 33 2.47 0.52 -0.11
C VAL A 33 1.13 -0.19 -0.28
N TYR A 34 0.82 -1.14 0.61
CA TYR A 34 -0.47 -1.84 0.59
C TYR A 34 -1.66 -0.88 0.73
N PHE A 35 -1.57 0.08 1.65
CA PHE A 35 -2.62 1.07 1.88
C PHE A 35 -2.85 1.96 0.66
N ILE A 36 -1.80 2.42 0.00
CA ILE A 36 -1.92 3.22 -1.23
C ILE A 36 -2.58 2.40 -2.35
N ILE A 37 -2.14 1.16 -2.58
CA ILE A 37 -2.74 0.28 -3.61
C ILE A 37 -4.22 0.03 -3.30
N TRP A 38 -4.54 -0.29 -2.05
CA TRP A 38 -5.91 -0.51 -1.60
C TRP A 38 -6.78 0.74 -1.77
N TRP A 39 -6.27 1.92 -1.42
CA TRP A 39 -6.94 3.21 -1.56
C TRP A 39 -7.23 3.56 -3.03
N MET A 40 -6.25 3.40 -3.91
CA MET A 40 -6.43 3.61 -5.36
C MET A 40 -7.47 2.65 -5.94
N THR A 41 -7.46 1.41 -5.47
CA THR A 41 -8.43 0.38 -5.90
C THR A 41 -9.85 0.74 -5.45
N LEU A 42 -10.03 1.29 -4.25
CA LEU A 42 -11.34 1.71 -3.74
C LEU A 42 -12.01 2.71 -4.68
N PHE A 43 -11.27 3.74 -5.13
CA PHE A 43 -11.79 4.69 -6.11
C PHE A 43 -12.05 4.08 -7.47
N ALA A 44 -11.22 3.14 -7.91
CA ALA A 44 -11.43 2.43 -9.18
C ALA A 44 -12.69 1.54 -9.16
N VAL A 45 -13.03 0.94 -8.01
CA VAL A 45 -14.19 0.04 -7.86
C VAL A 45 -15.48 0.81 -7.54
N LEU A 46 -15.40 2.01 -6.98
CA LEU A 46 -16.55 2.85 -6.66
C LEU A 46 -17.59 3.01 -7.81
N PRO A 47 -17.22 3.25 -9.08
CA PRO A 47 -18.20 3.29 -10.18
C PRO A 47 -18.93 1.96 -10.40
N ILE A 48 -18.30 0.82 -10.10
CA ILE A 48 -18.90 -0.52 -10.20
C ILE A 48 -19.89 -0.77 -9.06
N GLY A 49 -19.60 -0.23 -7.87
CA GLY A 49 -20.45 -0.33 -6.68
C GLY A 49 -21.73 0.50 -6.72
N LEU A 50 -21.81 1.49 -7.61
CA LEU A 50 -22.92 2.46 -7.75
C LEU A 50 -23.98 2.03 -8.77
N ARG A 51 -24.11 0.74 -9.07
CA ARG A 51 -25.21 0.23 -9.90
C ARG A 51 -26.56 0.52 -9.24
N THR A 52 -27.31 1.43 -9.86
CA THR A 52 -28.66 1.86 -9.46
C THR A 52 -29.71 0.98 -10.12
N GLN A 53 -30.94 1.01 -9.60
CA GLN A 53 -32.12 0.27 -10.08
C GLN A 53 -32.43 0.40 -11.58
N ALA A 54 -31.87 1.40 -12.26
CA ALA A 54 -32.06 1.60 -13.70
C ALA A 54 -31.33 0.57 -14.58
N ASP A 55 -30.38 -0.20 -14.00
CA ASP A 55 -29.53 -1.15 -14.74
C ASP A 55 -30.04 -2.61 -14.60
N ASP A 56 -30.90 -2.89 -13.62
CA ASP A 56 -31.67 -4.14 -13.55
C ASP A 56 -32.96 -3.90 -14.36
N ASN A 57 -33.16 -4.70 -15.41
CA ASN A 57 -34.21 -4.60 -16.44
C ASN A 57 -35.66 -4.83 -15.92
N ASP A 58 -35.99 -4.37 -14.71
CA ASP A 58 -37.26 -4.62 -14.02
C ASP A 58 -37.90 -3.31 -13.53
N VAL A 59 -37.93 -2.32 -14.42
CA VAL A 59 -38.64 -1.05 -14.19
C VAL A 59 -40.13 -1.32 -14.39
N VAL A 60 -40.85 -1.65 -13.31
CA VAL A 60 -42.32 -1.72 -13.33
C VAL A 60 -42.85 -0.32 -13.66
N LEU A 61 -43.56 -0.19 -14.79
CA LEU A 61 -44.19 1.06 -15.25
C LEU A 61 -45.12 1.61 -14.14
N GLY A 62 -44.72 2.73 -13.52
CA GLY A 62 -45.55 3.47 -12.56
C GLY A 62 -44.88 3.91 -11.27
N THR A 63 -43.65 3.48 -10.98
CA THR A 63 -42.95 3.87 -9.73
C THR A 63 -41.98 5.03 -10.00
N VAL A 64 -42.08 6.13 -9.23
CA VAL A 64 -41.12 7.23 -9.29
C VAL A 64 -39.72 6.71 -8.91
N PRO A 65 -38.69 6.92 -9.76
CA PRO A 65 -37.34 6.41 -9.54
C PRO A 65 -36.59 7.31 -8.55
N SER A 66 -36.99 7.32 -7.28
CA SER A 66 -36.46 8.28 -6.30
C SER A 66 -35.77 7.67 -5.08
N ALA A 67 -35.58 6.35 -5.01
CA ALA A 67 -34.84 5.71 -3.92
C ALA A 67 -33.78 4.73 -4.45
N PRO A 68 -32.48 4.93 -4.13
CA PRO A 68 -31.42 3.99 -4.50
C PRO A 68 -31.57 2.69 -3.70
N THR A 69 -31.79 1.57 -4.37
CA THR A 69 -32.29 0.33 -3.71
C THR A 69 -31.29 -0.43 -2.86
N ARG A 70 -29.98 -0.26 -3.03
CA ARG A 70 -28.95 -0.85 -2.12
C ARG A 70 -27.54 -0.51 -2.56
N PHE A 71 -26.87 0.38 -1.84
CA PHE A 71 -25.42 0.50 -1.94
C PHE A 71 -24.78 -0.75 -1.30
N ARG A 72 -24.22 -1.65 -2.11
CA ARG A 72 -23.59 -2.91 -1.64
C ARG A 72 -22.17 -2.63 -1.12
N ALA A 73 -22.05 -1.78 -0.10
CA ALA A 73 -20.76 -1.37 0.48
C ALA A 73 -19.86 -2.55 0.82
N ALA A 74 -20.42 -3.61 1.41
CA ALA A 74 -19.67 -4.80 1.81
C ALA A 74 -19.09 -5.57 0.60
N PHE A 75 -19.80 -5.61 -0.53
CA PHE A 75 -19.31 -6.24 -1.76
C PHE A 75 -18.18 -5.43 -2.39
N VAL A 76 -18.31 -4.09 -2.41
CA VAL A 76 -17.28 -3.19 -2.89
C VAL A 76 -16.02 -3.33 -2.05
N PHE A 77 -16.16 -3.39 -0.72
CA PHE A 77 -15.05 -3.54 0.21
C PHE A 77 -14.32 -4.89 0.05
N SER A 78 -15.05 -6.00 -0.07
CA SER A 78 -14.43 -7.32 -0.27
C SER A 78 -13.76 -7.44 -1.64
N LEU A 79 -14.39 -6.92 -2.70
CA LEU A 79 -13.82 -6.89 -4.04
C LEU A 79 -12.55 -6.03 -4.09
N THR A 80 -12.58 -4.84 -3.47
CA THR A 80 -11.41 -3.96 -3.36
C THR A 80 -10.25 -4.66 -2.68
N THR A 81 -10.52 -5.37 -1.58
CA THR A 81 -9.50 -6.11 -0.81
C THR A 81 -8.92 -7.29 -1.62
N LEU A 82 -9.76 -8.01 -2.38
CA LEU A 82 -9.31 -9.09 -3.26
C LEU A 82 -8.40 -8.57 -4.37
N ILE A 83 -8.82 -7.49 -5.03
CA ILE A 83 -8.06 -6.86 -6.13
C ILE A 83 -6.74 -6.29 -5.60
N SER A 84 -6.75 -5.56 -4.49
CA SER A 84 -5.53 -5.00 -3.92
C SER A 84 -4.54 -6.08 -3.49
N ALA A 85 -5.02 -7.19 -2.92
CA ALA A 85 -4.19 -8.33 -2.56
C ALA A 85 -3.57 -9.00 -3.80
N LEU A 86 -4.34 -9.15 -4.89
CA LEU A 86 -3.82 -9.67 -6.16
C LEU A 86 -2.75 -8.76 -6.77
N VAL A 87 -2.98 -7.45 -6.81
CA VAL A 87 -2.02 -6.48 -7.36
C VAL A 87 -0.73 -6.47 -6.54
N TYR A 88 -0.83 -6.41 -5.21
CA TYR A 88 0.34 -6.44 -4.34
C TYR A 88 1.09 -7.77 -4.44
N GLY A 89 0.36 -8.90 -4.49
CA GLY A 89 0.95 -10.23 -4.66
C GLY A 89 1.65 -10.37 -6.01
N LEU A 90 1.04 -9.90 -7.09
CA LEU A 90 1.65 -9.94 -8.43
C LEU A 90 2.93 -9.10 -8.47
N TRP A 91 2.90 -7.88 -7.91
CA TRP A 91 4.09 -7.05 -7.79
C TRP A 91 5.21 -7.76 -6.99
N TYR A 92 4.87 -8.37 -5.85
CA TYR A 92 5.83 -9.12 -5.03
C TYR A 92 6.42 -10.34 -5.75
N LEU A 93 5.61 -11.07 -6.53
CA LEU A 93 6.09 -12.17 -7.36
C LEU A 93 7.00 -11.68 -8.49
N CYS A 94 6.65 -10.58 -9.16
CA CYS A 94 7.48 -9.99 -10.21
C CYS A 94 8.85 -9.57 -9.66
N ASP A 95 8.88 -8.96 -8.49
CA ASP A 95 10.11 -8.57 -7.79
C ASP A 95 10.97 -9.81 -7.46
N THR A 96 10.37 -10.85 -6.86
CA THR A 96 11.09 -12.05 -6.39
C THR A 96 11.60 -12.94 -7.53
N TYR A 97 10.81 -13.14 -8.59
CA TYR A 97 11.11 -14.15 -9.62
C TYR A 97 11.65 -13.57 -10.93
N PHE A 98 11.16 -12.40 -11.34
CA PHE A 98 11.53 -11.81 -12.64
C PHE A 98 12.72 -10.84 -12.52
N GLY A 99 13.10 -10.43 -11.30
CA GLY A 99 14.19 -9.48 -11.09
C GLY A 99 13.96 -8.16 -11.81
N TRP A 100 12.72 -7.84 -12.19
CA TRP A 100 12.29 -6.57 -12.79
C TRP A 100 12.10 -5.48 -11.72
N GLY A 101 12.72 -5.66 -10.56
CA GLY A 101 12.75 -4.68 -9.48
C GLY A 101 13.77 -3.57 -9.78
N PHE A 102 13.70 -2.50 -8.99
CA PHE A 102 14.58 -1.33 -9.08
C PHE A 102 16.08 -1.66 -8.98
N ASP A 103 16.44 -2.87 -8.54
CA ASP A 103 17.80 -3.40 -8.47
C ASP A 103 18.39 -3.77 -9.84
N ALA A 104 17.56 -3.91 -10.88
CA ALA A 104 18.02 -4.15 -12.25
C ALA A 104 18.62 -2.90 -12.92
N LEU A 105 18.48 -1.73 -12.28
CA LEU A 105 19.12 -0.51 -12.77
C LEU A 105 20.62 -0.60 -12.50
N PRO A 106 21.50 -0.52 -13.52
CA PRO A 106 22.91 -0.30 -13.28
C PRO A 106 23.02 0.97 -12.44
N GLN A 107 23.84 0.99 -11.40
CA GLN A 107 23.96 2.11 -10.48
C GLN A 107 24.31 3.41 -11.26
N LEU A 108 23.29 4.18 -11.66
CA LEU A 108 23.41 5.37 -12.52
C LEU A 108 23.95 6.59 -11.76
N GLY A 109 24.02 6.51 -10.43
CA GLY A 109 24.52 7.56 -9.55
C GLY A 109 25.94 7.25 -9.02
N PRO A 110 26.89 8.19 -9.07
CA PRO A 110 28.17 8.02 -8.40
C PRO A 110 27.96 7.85 -6.89
N SER A 111 28.61 6.85 -6.28
CA SER A 111 28.60 6.69 -4.84
C SER A 111 29.49 7.76 -4.21
N PHE A 112 28.89 8.69 -3.47
CA PHE A 112 29.63 9.70 -2.71
C PHE A 112 30.04 9.14 -1.34
N TYR A 113 31.00 8.21 -1.38
CA TYR A 113 31.83 7.81 -0.24
C TYR A 113 33.29 8.00 -0.60
#